data_AF-A0A1C4X0M1-F1
#
_entry.id   AF-A0A1C4X0M1-F1
#
_cell.length_a   1.000
_cell.length_b   1.000
_cell.length_c   1.000
_cell.angle_alpha   90.00
_cell.angle_beta   90.00
_cell.angle_gamma   90.00
#
_symmetry.space_group_name_H-M   'P 1'
#
loop_
_entity.id
_entity.type
_entity.pdbx_description
1 polymer ?
#
loop_
_entity_poly.entity_id
_entity_poly.type
_entity_poly.pdbx_seq_one_letter_code
_entity_poly.pdbx_strand_id
1 'polypeptide(L)'
;MEIAVIWVPADIEPLEPALSACLYHTCRAGYRLAGVVRTPWETIEQTMIDGEVDVVVIADRAHLPANRSPRIEVAAELPAHPLSEAGQARQMAPRRCRPHLR
;
A
#
# COMPACT_ATOMS: atom_id res chain seq x y z
N MET A 1 -15.10 -0.56 -10.47
CA MET A 1 -14.46 -0.17 -9.21
C MET A 1 -13.54 -1.31 -8.86
N GLU A 2 -12.23 -1.10 -8.87
CA GLU A 2 -11.24 -2.16 -8.70
C GLU A 2 -11.18 -2.61 -7.23
N ILE A 3 -11.11 -3.92 -7.02
CA ILE A 3 -10.96 -4.56 -5.72
C ILE A 3 -9.47 -4.70 -5.42
N ALA A 4 -9.04 -4.10 -4.30
CA ALA A 4 -7.66 -4.15 -3.84
C ALA A 4 -7.50 -4.99 -2.57
N VAL A 5 -6.39 -5.70 -2.48
CA VAL A 5 -5.93 -6.34 -1.23
C VAL A 5 -4.57 -5.79 -0.84
N ILE A 6 -4.33 -5.66 0.47
CA ILE A 6 -3.02 -5.34 1.00
C ILE A 6 -2.36 -6.65 1.37
N TRP A 7 -1.29 -7.02 0.67
CA TRP A 7 -0.53 -8.22 1.01
C TRP A 7 0.68 -7.85 1.86
N VAL A 8 0.87 -8.57 2.97
CA VAL A 8 2.03 -8.43 3.84
C VAL A 8 2.64 -9.80 4.10
N PRO A 9 3.93 -10.02 3.79
CA PRO A 9 4.60 -11.25 4.17
C PRO A 9 4.53 -11.51 5.67
N ALA A 10 4.43 -12.79 6.03
CA ALA A 10 4.23 -13.20 7.42
C ALA A 10 5.44 -12.87 8.33
N ASP A 11 6.61 -12.76 7.74
CA ASP A 11 7.93 -12.58 8.33
C ASP A 11 8.32 -11.11 8.58
N ILE A 12 7.48 -10.14 8.20
CA ILE A 12 7.80 -8.72 8.40
C ILE A 12 7.27 -8.22 9.74
N GLU A 13 8.20 -7.70 10.54
CA GLU A 13 7.95 -6.75 11.62
C GLU A 13 8.87 -5.52 11.47
N PRO A 14 8.38 -4.29 11.71
CA PRO A 14 7.04 -3.94 12.21
C PRO A 14 5.97 -3.80 11.11
N LEU A 15 4.76 -4.29 11.40
CA LEU A 15 3.62 -4.31 10.48
C LEU A 15 2.94 -2.95 10.29
N GLU A 16 2.85 -2.15 11.36
CA GLU A 16 2.07 -0.91 11.43
C GLU A 16 2.48 0.18 10.41
N PRO A 17 3.78 0.50 10.20
CA PRO A 17 4.17 1.53 9.23
C PRO A 17 3.89 1.08 7.78
N ALA A 18 4.09 -0.20 7.48
CA ALA A 18 3.80 -0.78 6.18
C ALA A 18 2.30 -0.73 5.85
N LEU A 19 1.44 -1.12 6.81
CA LEU A 19 -0.01 -1.04 6.63
C LEU A 19 -0.51 0.39 6.45
N SER A 20 0.02 1.34 7.22
CA SER A 20 -0.37 2.74 7.11
C SER A 20 -0.12 3.32 5.71
N ALA A 21 1.03 3.00 5.11
CA ALA A 21 1.37 3.42 3.75
C ALA A 21 0.43 2.78 2.71
N CYS A 22 0.17 1.48 2.83
CA CYS A 22 -0.73 0.76 1.93
C CYS A 22 -2.16 1.30 2.00
N LEU A 23 -2.68 1.53 3.22
CA LEU A 23 -4.02 2.11 3.43
C LEU A 23 -4.13 3.50 2.81
N TYR A 24 -3.12 4.36 3.03
CA TYR A 24 -3.09 5.69 2.43
C TYR A 24 -3.11 5.62 0.90
N HIS A 25 -2.33 4.72 0.29
CA HIS A 25 -2.32 4.51 -1.16
C HIS A 25 -3.69 4.06 -1.69
N THR A 26 -4.29 3.05 -1.07
CA THR A 26 -5.62 2.54 -1.44
C THR A 26 -6.68 3.65 -1.38
N CYS A 27 -6.69 4.45 -0.31
CA CYS A 27 -7.61 5.58 -0.19
C CYS A 27 -7.39 6.66 -1.25
N ARG A 28 -6.12 6.96 -1.59
CA ARG A 28 -5.77 7.98 -2.58
C ARG A 28 -6.12 7.56 -4.00
N ALA A 29 -5.91 6.29 -4.34
CA ALA A 29 -6.21 5.72 -5.65
C ALA A 29 -7.71 5.43 -5.86
N GLY A 30 -8.49 5.37 -4.77
CA GLY A 30 -9.93 5.12 -4.83
C GLY A 30 -10.31 3.65 -5.03
N TYR A 31 -9.43 2.73 -4.67
CA TYR A 31 -9.74 1.29 -4.73
C TYR A 31 -10.68 0.87 -3.60
N ARG A 32 -11.46 -0.18 -3.85
CA ARG A 32 -12.24 -0.83 -2.81
C ARG A 32 -11.36 -1.85 -2.10
N LEU A 33 -10.94 -1.54 -0.87
CA LEU A 33 -10.15 -2.46 -0.06
C LEU A 33 -11.01 -3.66 0.37
N ALA A 34 -10.63 -4.87 -0.04
CA ALA A 34 -11.22 -6.13 0.42
C ALA A 34 -10.64 -6.57 1.77
N GLY A 35 -9.37 -6.28 2.04
CA GLY A 35 -8.74 -6.57 3.33
C GLY A 35 -7.22 -6.62 3.30
N VAL A 36 -6.64 -6.98 4.44
CA VAL A 36 -5.22 -7.26 4.62
C VAL A 36 -5.02 -8.77 4.69
N VAL A 37 -4.10 -9.30 3.90
CA VAL A 37 -3.85 -10.73 3.74
C VAL A 37 -2.39 -11.07 4.03
N ARG A 38 -2.17 -12.15 4.77
CA ARG A 38 -0.85 -12.70 5.15
C ARG A 38 -0.66 -14.13 4.65
N THR A 39 -1.37 -14.49 3.59
CA THR A 39 -1.30 -15.81 2.97
C THR A 39 -0.07 -15.92 2.07
N PRO A 40 0.33 -17.15 1.68
CA PRO A 40 1.32 -17.34 0.63
C PRO A 40 0.94 -16.56 -0.64
N TRP A 41 1.95 -16.11 -1.37
CA TRP A 41 1.77 -15.32 -2.59
C TRP A 41 0.91 -16.06 -3.63
N GLU A 42 1.06 -17.38 -3.72
CA GLU A 42 0.34 -18.26 -4.62
C GLU A 42 -1.19 -18.16 -4.43
N THR A 43 -1.63 -17.99 -3.19
CA THR A 43 -3.05 -17.78 -2.89
C THR A 43 -3.55 -16.45 -3.45
N ILE A 44 -2.75 -15.38 -3.34
CA ILE A 44 -3.10 -14.07 -3.88
C ILE A 44 -3.09 -14.09 -5.40
N GLU A 45 -2.07 -14.73 -6.00
CA GLU A 45 -1.97 -14.92 -7.44
C GLU A 45 -3.21 -15.64 -7.99
N GLN A 46 -3.68 -16.70 -7.31
CA GLN A 46 -4.91 -17.39 -7.71
C GLN A 46 -6.13 -16.47 -7.64
N THR A 47 -6.28 -15.64 -6.59
CA THR A 47 -7.40 -14.68 -6.50
C THR A 47 -7.36 -13.60 -7.59
N MET A 48 -6.17 -13.24 -8.08
CA MET A 48 -6.04 -12.34 -9.24
C MET A 48 -6.43 -13.03 -10.54
N ILE A 49 -6.05 -14.30 -10.72
CA ILE A 49 -6.42 -15.11 -11.89
C ILE A 49 -7.94 -15.33 -11.94
N ASP A 50 -8.55 -15.59 -10.80
CA ASP A 50 -9.99 -15.81 -10.66
C ASP A 50 -10.80 -14.52 -10.85
N GLY A 51 -10.14 -13.35 -10.87
CA GLY A 51 -10.78 -12.04 -11.01
C GLY A 51 -11.45 -11.51 -9.74
N GLU A 52 -11.17 -12.13 -8.59
CA GLU A 52 -11.67 -11.70 -7.28
C GLU A 52 -10.90 -10.47 -6.75
N VAL A 53 -9.65 -10.31 -7.20
CA VAL A 53 -8.75 -9.22 -6.83
C VAL A 53 -8.16 -8.59 -8.09
N ASP A 54 -8.39 -7.29 -8.27
CA ASP A 54 -7.86 -6.54 -9.41
C ASP A 54 -6.45 -5.99 -9.12
N VAL A 55 -6.20 -5.58 -7.87
CA VAL A 55 -4.98 -4.88 -7.46
C VAL A 55 -4.41 -5.44 -6.16
N VAL A 56 -3.10 -5.67 -6.13
CA VAL A 56 -2.36 -6.02 -4.90
C VAL A 56 -1.47 -4.86 -4.52
N VAL A 57 -1.72 -4.30 -3.33
CA VAL A 57 -0.93 -3.22 -2.74
C VAL A 57 0.09 -3.83 -1.78
N ILE A 58 1.37 -3.51 -2.00
CA ILE A 58 2.48 -3.94 -1.15
C ILE A 58 3.24 -2.73 -0.64
N ALA A 59 3.84 -2.87 0.54
CA ALA A 59 4.63 -1.80 1.14
C ALA A 59 5.98 -1.62 0.45
N ASP A 60 6.62 -2.71 0.03
CA ASP A 60 7.91 -2.69 -0.63
C ASP A 60 7.96 -3.78 -1.72
N ARG A 61 8.63 -3.48 -2.82
CA ARG A 61 8.84 -4.41 -3.93
C ARG A 61 9.77 -5.56 -3.56
N ALA A 62 10.68 -5.37 -2.60
CA ALA A 62 11.56 -6.40 -2.06
C ALA A 62 10.80 -7.57 -1.41
N HIS A 63 9.53 -7.35 -1.04
CA HIS A 63 8.66 -8.40 -0.51
C HIS A 63 8.17 -9.37 -1.58
N LEU A 64 8.33 -9.05 -2.86
CA LEU A 64 7.91 -9.92 -3.94
C LEU A 64 8.97 -10.97 -4.28
N PRO A 65 8.54 -12.20 -4.65
CA PRO A 65 9.43 -13.14 -5.29
C PRO A 65 9.94 -12.59 -6.63
N ALA A 66 11.24 -12.76 -6.91
CA ALA A 66 11.98 -12.10 -8.00
C ALA A 66 11.46 -12.37 -9.44
N ASN A 67 10.60 -13.36 -9.65
CA ASN A 67 10.23 -13.85 -10.99
C ASN A 67 8.77 -13.53 -11.40
N ARG A 68 8.09 -12.56 -10.78
CA ARG A 68 6.63 -12.38 -11.00
C ARG A 68 6.24 -10.98 -11.49
N SER A 69 5.31 -10.95 -12.43
CA SER A 69 4.77 -9.74 -13.09
C SER A 69 3.23 -9.64 -13.03
N PRO A 70 2.60 -9.48 -11.86
CA PRO A 70 1.28 -8.86 -11.77
C PRO A 70 1.34 -7.34 -11.87
N ARG A 71 0.18 -6.72 -12.09
CA ARG A 71 -0.03 -5.27 -11.99
C ARG A 71 0.10 -4.83 -10.53
N ILE A 72 1.35 -4.61 -10.12
CA ILE A 72 1.73 -4.23 -8.76
C ILE A 72 1.94 -2.73 -8.69
N GLU A 73 1.39 -2.10 -7.66
CA GLU A 73 1.68 -0.70 -7.32
C GLU A 73 2.46 -0.64 -6.00
N VAL A 74 3.57 0.10 -6.02
CA VAL A 74 4.41 0.31 -4.84
C VAL A 74 3.93 1.56 -4.12
N ALA A 75 3.45 1.38 -2.89
CA ALA A 75 2.93 2.49 -2.08
C ALA A 75 4.04 3.44 -1.57
N ALA A 76 5.28 2.95 -1.49
CA ALA A 76 6.39 3.61 -0.82
C ALA A 76 7.49 4.17 -1.75
N GLU A 77 7.19 4.53 -2.99
CA GLU A 77 8.04 5.52 -3.68
C GLU A 77 7.81 6.89 -3.02
N LEU A 78 8.32 7.03 -1.78
CA LEU A 78 8.73 8.33 -1.27
C LEU A 78 9.68 8.89 -2.33
N PRO A 79 9.50 10.13 -2.80
CA PRO A 79 10.55 10.75 -3.59
C PRO A 79 11.81 10.63 -2.76
N ALA A 80 12.86 10.04 -3.34
CA ALA A 80 14.19 10.20 -2.82
C ALA A 80 14.45 11.71 -2.81
N HIS A 81 14.13 12.37 -1.70
CA HIS A 81 14.46 13.77 -1.52
C HIS A 81 15.99 13.79 -1.56
N PRO A 82 16.63 14.43 -2.56
CA PRO A 82 18.03 14.72 -2.41
C PRO A 82 18.17 15.52 -1.12
N LEU A 83 19.14 15.15 -0.29
CA LEU A 83 19.54 15.94 0.86
C LEU A 83 19.79 17.37 0.40
N SER A 84 18.79 18.23 0.60
CA SER A 84 18.88 19.65 0.31
C SER A 84 19.03 20.33 1.66
N GLU A 85 20.29 20.54 2.04
CA GLU A 85 20.65 21.56 2.99
C GLU A 85 20.15 22.91 2.48
N ALA A 86 18.99 23.37 2.94
CA ALA A 86 18.67 24.80 3.06
C ALA A 86 17.28 25.02 3.68
N GLY A 87 17.26 25.75 4.79
CA GLY A 87 16.24 26.76 5.03
C GLY A 87 14.94 26.28 5.67
N GLN A 88 14.84 26.56 6.97
CA GLN A 88 13.60 26.57 7.74
C GLN A 88 12.46 27.35 7.06
N ALA A 89 11.25 26.93 7.43
CA ALA A 89 9.97 27.64 7.39
C ALA A 89 9.06 27.34 6.20
N ARG A 90 8.10 26.42 6.42
CA ARG A 90 6.67 26.75 6.47
C ARG A 90 5.89 25.59 7.08
N GLN A 91 5.41 25.82 8.30
CA GLN A 91 4.32 25.05 8.90
C GLN A 91 3.13 25.05 7.92
N MET A 92 2.70 23.88 7.49
CA MET A 92 1.33 23.68 7.01
C MET A 92 0.61 22.80 8.03
N ALA A 93 -0.38 23.39 8.69
CA ALA A 93 -1.20 22.80 9.73
C ALA A 93 -1.83 21.46 9.29
N PRO A 94 -2.00 20.50 10.22
CA PRO A 94 -2.65 19.23 9.91
C PRO A 94 -4.13 19.44 9.59
N ARG A 95 -4.56 19.04 8.40
CA ARG A 95 -5.98 18.99 8.01
C ARG A 95 -6.64 17.86 8.80
N ARG A 96 -7.40 18.22 9.84
CA ARG A 96 -8.21 17.29 10.63
C ARG A 96 -9.28 16.65 9.74
N CYS A 97 -9.18 15.34 9.50
CA CYS A 97 -10.29 14.54 8.98
C CYS A 97 -11.40 14.51 10.04
N ARG A 98 -12.57 15.04 9.69
CA ARG A 98 -13.76 15.08 10.54
C ARG A 98 -14.61 13.85 10.22
N PRO A 99 -15.00 13.01 11.19
CA PRO A 99 -15.90 11.91 10.92
C PRO A 99 -17.33 12.46 10.73
N HIS A 100 -17.96 12.10 9.61
CA HIS A 100 -19.41 12.28 9.44
C HIS A 100 -20.11 11.05 9.99
N LEU A 101 -20.60 11.13 11.23
CA LEU A 101 -21.67 10.24 11.71
C LEU A 101 -23.02 10.85 11.30
N ARG A 102 -23.89 10.02 10.76
CA ARG A 102 -25.29 10.34 10.44
C ARG A 102 -26.19 9.77 11.52
#